data_AF-Q5C1V3-F1
#
_entry.id   AF-Q5C1V3-F1
#
_cell.length_a   1.000
_cell.length_b   1.000
_cell.length_c   1.000
_cell.angle_alpha   90.00
_cell.angle_beta   90.00
_cell.angle_gamma   90.00
#
_symmetry.space_group_name_H-M   'P 1'
#
loop_
_entity.id
_entity.type
_entity.pdbx_description
1 polymer ?
#
loop_
_entity_poly.entity_id
_entity_poly.type
_entity_poly.pdbx_seq_one_letter_code
_entity_poly.pdbx_strand_id
1 'polypeptide(L)'
;YRDASFTAMEIEALREAVRRLSSEVSKLRGEKMLEQLKSLGCLRKPLRRQERLANVNDTSDKENIPSPTQEQKPSTLPQILRDASILQKEIFSVLANPQVIQLPKLSLKQVEESPTSGAGDDGSSSRQQQPVKCVLPSATIQLNRQTVKLVKLKNDLEQLQQRALEAIKTEIPNTSIPTDFTSFPSVKMKQLLLNTKSSIIDVDQTPLQYRLIFPGGECNKQDSTKLCMTREDLHNLHSHLLTVTG
;
A
#
# COMPACT_ATOMS: atom_id res chain seq x y z
N TYR A 1 -14.38 -3.42 -72.88
CA TYR A 1 -14.77 -4.47 -71.94
C TYR A 1 -14.29 -4.05 -70.56
N ARG A 2 -15.16 -4.00 -69.54
CA ARG A 2 -14.69 -3.70 -68.17
C ARG A 2 -13.90 -4.91 -67.66
N ASP A 3 -12.72 -4.66 -67.10
CA ASP A 3 -11.86 -5.72 -66.54
C ASP A 3 -12.55 -6.41 -65.36
N ALA A 4 -12.56 -7.75 -65.38
CA ALA A 4 -13.18 -8.58 -64.34
C ALA A 4 -12.52 -8.40 -62.95
N SER A 5 -11.27 -7.94 -62.91
CA SER A 5 -10.57 -7.60 -61.66
C SER A 5 -11.13 -6.33 -61.01
N PHE A 6 -11.48 -5.33 -61.81
CA PHE A 6 -12.07 -4.09 -61.33
C PHE A 6 -13.47 -4.33 -60.76
N THR A 7 -14.29 -5.16 -61.42
CA THR A 7 -15.62 -5.53 -60.92
C THR A 7 -15.55 -6.38 -59.65
N ALA A 8 -14.57 -7.29 -59.53
CA ALA A 8 -14.35 -8.05 -58.30
C ALA A 8 -13.95 -7.16 -57.10
N MET A 9 -13.11 -6.16 -57.33
CA MET A 9 -12.72 -5.18 -56.32
C MET A 9 -13.91 -4.30 -55.88
N GLU A 10 -14.74 -3.88 -56.82
CA GLU A 10 -15.97 -3.12 -56.55
C GLU A 10 -16.97 -3.95 -55.71
N ILE A 11 -17.12 -5.24 -56.03
CA ILE A 11 -17.94 -6.18 -55.24
C ILE A 11 -17.42 -6.29 -53.80
N GLU A 12 -16.10 -6.39 -53.59
CA GLU A 12 -15.53 -6.50 -52.24
C GLU A 12 -15.66 -5.20 -51.44
N ALA A 13 -15.49 -4.05 -52.10
CA ALA A 13 -15.72 -2.74 -51.49
C ALA A 13 -17.19 -2.57 -51.05
N LEU A 14 -18.14 -2.99 -51.89
CA LEU A 14 -19.57 -2.97 -51.55
C LEU A 14 -19.90 -3.93 -50.40
N ARG A 15 -19.30 -5.13 -50.37
CA ARG A 15 -19.47 -6.08 -49.25
C ARG A 15 -18.96 -5.49 -47.94
N GLU A 16 -17.80 -4.84 -47.94
CA GLU A 16 -17.26 -4.15 -46.76
C GLU A 16 -18.18 -3.00 -46.32
N ALA A 17 -18.70 -2.21 -47.25
CA ALA A 17 -19.65 -1.12 -46.94
C ALA A 17 -20.94 -1.66 -46.30
N VAL A 18 -21.50 -2.75 -46.82
CA VAL A 18 -22.66 -3.42 -46.24
C VAL A 18 -22.35 -3.99 -44.85
N ARG A 19 -21.16 -4.57 -44.64
CA ARG A 19 -20.73 -5.05 -43.31
C ARG A 19 -20.65 -3.90 -42.30
N ARG A 20 -20.09 -2.74 -42.68
CA ARG A 20 -20.03 -1.55 -41.81
C ARG A 20 -21.41 -0.99 -41.50
N LEU A 21 -22.26 -0.82 -42.51
CA LEU A 21 -23.62 -0.32 -42.33
C LEU A 21 -24.45 -1.26 -41.45
N SER A 22 -24.32 -2.58 -41.64
CA SER A 22 -24.98 -3.58 -40.81
C SER A 22 -24.51 -3.53 -39.35
N SER A 23 -23.21 -3.33 -39.13
CA SER A 23 -22.63 -3.14 -37.79
C SER A 23 -23.20 -1.89 -37.11
N GLU A 24 -23.29 -0.77 -37.84
CA GLU A 24 -23.81 0.49 -37.32
C GLU A 24 -25.31 0.41 -37.02
N VAL A 25 -26.11 -0.18 -37.91
CA VAL A 25 -27.53 -0.45 -37.67
C VAL A 25 -27.71 -1.35 -36.45
N SER A 26 -26.87 -2.36 -36.27
CA SER A 26 -26.91 -3.21 -35.09
C SER A 26 -26.58 -2.46 -33.80
N LYS A 27 -25.59 -1.55 -33.83
CA LYS A 27 -25.25 -0.68 -32.69
C LYS A 27 -26.41 0.26 -32.33
N LEU A 28 -26.99 0.93 -33.32
CA LEU A 28 -28.11 1.86 -33.11
C LEU A 28 -29.35 1.11 -32.58
N ARG A 29 -29.66 -0.07 -33.12
CA ARG A 29 -30.75 -0.91 -32.61
C ARG A 29 -30.49 -1.39 -31.17
N GLY A 30 -29.24 -1.69 -30.84
CA GLY A 30 -28.82 -2.15 -29.51
C GLY A 30 -28.57 -1.05 -28.48
N GLU A 31 -28.61 0.23 -28.87
CA GLU A 31 -28.18 1.34 -28.03
C GLU A 31 -28.97 1.43 -26.72
N LYS A 32 -30.29 1.29 -26.78
CA LYS A 32 -31.16 1.30 -25.59
C LYS A 32 -30.83 0.17 -24.61
N MET A 33 -30.57 -1.03 -25.13
CA MET A 33 -30.18 -2.17 -24.30
C MET A 33 -28.79 -1.97 -23.69
N LEU A 34 -27.85 -1.42 -24.45
CA LEU A 34 -26.53 -1.08 -23.95
C LEU A 34 -26.61 -0.03 -22.83
N GLU A 35 -27.47 0.96 -22.96
CA GLU A 35 -27.68 1.99 -21.93
C GLU A 35 -28.27 1.39 -20.65
N GLN A 36 -29.27 0.51 -20.79
CA GLN A 36 -29.84 -0.23 -19.65
C GLN A 36 -28.81 -1.13 -18.96
N LEU A 37 -27.86 -1.72 -19.69
CA LEU A 37 -26.79 -2.50 -19.09
C LEU A 37 -25.75 -1.62 -18.37
N LYS A 38 -25.43 -0.45 -18.95
CA LYS A 38 -24.48 0.50 -18.37
C LYS A 38 -25.02 1.12 -17.06
N SER A 39 -26.33 1.32 -16.95
CA SER A 39 -26.95 1.91 -15.76
C SER A 39 -26.93 0.98 -14.53
N LEU A 40 -26.74 -0.33 -14.70
CA LEU A 40 -26.70 -1.31 -13.60
C LEU A 40 -25.37 -1.30 -12.82
N GLY A 41 -24.39 -0.51 -13.22
CA GLY A 41 -23.06 -0.48 -12.61
C GLY A 41 -22.20 -1.70 -12.96
N CYS A 42 -20.90 -1.63 -12.69
CA CYS A 42 -19.96 -2.69 -13.03
C CYS A 42 -19.77 -3.70 -11.88
N LEU A 43 -20.01 -4.98 -12.14
CA LEU A 43 -19.73 -6.05 -11.18
C LEU A 43 -18.25 -6.45 -11.25
N ARG A 44 -17.44 -5.96 -10.32
CA ARG A 44 -16.04 -6.38 -10.18
C ARG A 44 -15.93 -7.47 -9.12
N LYS A 45 -15.45 -8.66 -9.52
CA LYS A 45 -15.17 -9.73 -8.56
C LYS A 45 -14.04 -9.28 -7.62
N PRO A 46 -14.20 -9.40 -6.29
CA PRO A 46 -13.09 -9.18 -5.38
C PRO A 46 -12.00 -10.20 -5.69
N LEU A 47 -10.75 -9.73 -5.78
CA LEU A 47 -9.60 -10.61 -5.92
C LEU A 47 -9.40 -11.35 -4.59
N ARG A 48 -10.17 -12.42 -4.38
CA ARG A 48 -9.90 -13.35 -3.27
C ARG A 48 -8.53 -13.97 -3.54
N ARG A 49 -7.59 -13.77 -2.62
CA ARG A 49 -6.36 -14.56 -2.61
C ARG A 49 -6.78 -16.02 -2.46
N GLN A 50 -6.75 -16.77 -3.55
CA GLN A 50 -6.79 -18.22 -3.46
C GLN A 50 -5.45 -18.62 -2.86
N GLU A 51 -5.49 -19.03 -1.60
CA GLU A 51 -4.37 -19.71 -0.97
C GLU A 51 -4.01 -20.88 -1.88
N ARG A 52 -2.77 -20.93 -2.39
CA ARG A 52 -2.31 -22.06 -3.19
C ARG A 52 -2.26 -23.26 -2.25
N LEU A 53 -3.35 -24.01 -2.18
CA LEU A 53 -3.31 -25.39 -1.74
C LEU A 53 -2.43 -26.11 -2.76
N ALA A 54 -1.20 -26.40 -2.35
CA ALA A 54 -0.31 -27.27 -3.09
C ALA A 54 -0.91 -28.67 -3.05
N ASN A 55 -1.87 -28.95 -3.95
CA ASN A 55 -2.30 -30.31 -4.20
C ASN A 55 -1.35 -30.93 -5.21
N VAL A 56 -0.50 -31.77 -4.63
CA VAL A 56 0.31 -32.82 -5.22
C VAL A 56 -0.60 -33.78 -6.02
N ASN A 57 -0.25 -34.02 -7.29
CA ASN A 57 -0.62 -35.17 -8.16
C ASN A 57 -2.12 -35.33 -8.52
N ASP A 58 -2.57 -35.82 -9.68
CA ASP A 58 -1.97 -36.29 -10.93
C ASP A 58 -3.09 -36.34 -12.01
N THR A 59 -2.69 -36.29 -13.29
CA THR A 59 -3.37 -36.75 -14.51
C THR A 59 -4.79 -36.30 -14.93
N SER A 60 -4.84 -35.95 -16.23
CA SER A 60 -5.92 -36.20 -17.23
C SER A 60 -6.78 -35.01 -17.68
N ASP A 61 -6.42 -34.55 -18.88
CA ASP A 61 -7.24 -34.22 -20.05
C ASP A 61 -8.38 -33.17 -20.01
N LYS A 62 -8.24 -32.25 -20.99
CA LYS A 62 -9.22 -31.32 -21.59
C LYS A 62 -9.61 -30.14 -20.68
N GLU A 63 -9.67 -28.89 -21.12
CA GLU A 63 -9.92 -28.29 -22.43
C GLU A 63 -9.10 -27.01 -22.59
N ASN A 64 -8.94 -26.60 -23.86
CA ASN A 64 -8.27 -25.38 -24.29
C ASN A 64 -9.04 -24.14 -23.81
N ILE A 65 -8.83 -23.75 -22.55
CA ILE A 65 -9.26 -22.46 -22.02
C ILE A 65 -8.28 -21.42 -22.56
N PRO A 66 -8.72 -20.40 -23.32
CA PRO A 66 -7.83 -19.32 -23.70
C PRO A 66 -7.36 -18.60 -22.42
N SER A 67 -6.08 -18.76 -22.12
CA SER A 67 -5.37 -18.03 -21.08
C SER A 67 -5.69 -16.53 -21.23
N PRO A 68 -6.04 -15.80 -20.15
CA PRO A 68 -6.11 -14.35 -20.25
C PRO A 68 -4.68 -13.84 -20.45
N THR A 69 -4.34 -13.54 -21.71
CA THR A 69 -3.12 -12.84 -22.10
C THR A 69 -3.20 -11.40 -21.61
N GLN A 70 -2.95 -11.21 -20.31
CA GLN A 70 -2.40 -9.98 -19.78
C GLN A 70 -1.26 -10.41 -18.88
N GLU A 71 -0.02 -10.15 -19.31
CA GLU A 71 1.13 -10.11 -18.43
C GLU A 71 0.87 -9.06 -17.35
N GLN A 72 0.13 -9.44 -16.30
CA GLN A 72 -0.02 -8.63 -15.12
C GLN A 72 1.33 -8.68 -14.40
N LYS A 73 2.15 -7.65 -14.66
CA LYS A 73 3.35 -7.36 -13.88
C LYS A 73 2.98 -7.53 -12.39
N PRO A 74 3.73 -8.34 -11.62
CA PRO A 74 3.37 -8.60 -10.23
C PRO A 74 3.30 -7.27 -9.48
N SER A 75 2.18 -7.01 -8.82
CA SER A 75 1.98 -5.80 -8.01
C SER A 75 3.13 -5.68 -7.01
N THR A 76 3.78 -4.52 -6.98
CA THR A 76 4.90 -4.21 -6.08
C THR A 76 4.42 -3.68 -4.73
N LEU A 77 3.19 -3.15 -4.66
CA LEU A 77 2.58 -2.63 -3.44
C LEU A 77 2.62 -3.61 -2.24
N PRO A 78 2.32 -4.91 -2.37
CA PRO A 78 2.43 -5.86 -1.27
C PRO A 78 3.86 -6.03 -0.74
N GLN A 79 4.86 -5.96 -1.62
CA GLN A 79 6.27 -6.04 -1.20
C GLN A 79 6.66 -4.78 -0.42
N ILE A 80 6.28 -3.61 -0.92
CA ILE A 80 6.52 -2.32 -0.26
C ILE A 80 5.86 -2.31 1.13
N LEU A 81 4.67 -2.88 1.28
CA LEU A 81 4.00 -3.01 2.57
C LEU A 81 4.78 -3.91 3.55
N ARG A 82 5.34 -5.03 3.06
CA ARG A 82 6.20 -5.89 3.88
C ARG A 82 7.45 -5.15 4.33
N ASP A 83 8.16 -4.51 3.40
CA ASP A 83 9.35 -3.69 3.68
C ASP A 83 9.03 -2.60 4.72
N ALA A 84 7.88 -1.92 4.59
CA ALA A 84 7.41 -0.93 5.55
C ALA A 84 7.21 -1.50 6.95
N SER A 85 6.59 -2.68 7.06
CA SER A 85 6.37 -3.33 8.35
C SER A 85 7.68 -3.74 9.03
N ILE A 86 8.69 -4.15 8.27
CA ILE A 86 10.01 -4.50 8.78
C ILE A 86 10.72 -3.24 9.29
N LEU A 87 10.78 -2.20 8.46
CA LEU A 87 11.42 -0.94 8.82
C LEU A 87 10.76 -0.28 10.03
N GLN A 88 9.42 -0.34 10.11
CA GLN A 88 8.67 0.14 11.27
C GLN A 88 9.08 -0.57 12.56
N LYS A 89 9.23 -1.91 12.53
CA LYS A 89 9.71 -2.68 13.68
C LYS A 89 11.13 -2.29 14.08
N GLU A 90 12.01 -2.06 13.12
CA GLU A 90 13.39 -1.62 13.39
C GLU A 90 13.43 -0.22 14.03
N ILE A 91 12.65 0.72 13.50
CA ILE A 91 12.52 2.08 14.06
C ILE A 91 11.99 1.99 15.50
N PHE A 92 10.90 1.24 15.73
CA PHE A 92 10.37 1.08 17.08
C PHE A 92 11.33 0.38 18.02
N SER A 93 12.11 -0.59 17.55
CA SER A 93 13.15 -1.24 18.36
C SER A 93 14.21 -0.25 18.84
N VAL A 94 14.63 0.68 17.99
CA VAL A 94 15.58 1.76 18.34
C VAL A 94 14.95 2.77 19.30
N LEU A 95 13.69 3.16 19.07
CA LEU A 95 12.98 4.12 19.93
C LEU A 95 12.64 3.54 21.31
N ALA A 96 12.30 2.26 21.38
CA ALA A 96 11.96 1.58 22.63
C ALA A 96 13.19 1.29 23.50
N ASN A 97 14.38 1.17 22.89
CA ASN A 97 15.63 0.85 23.59
C ASN A 97 16.70 1.92 23.34
N PRO A 98 16.53 3.14 23.88
CA PRO A 98 17.55 4.18 23.78
C PRO A 98 18.81 3.74 24.52
N GLN A 99 19.93 3.59 23.79
CA GLN A 99 21.21 3.18 24.36
C GLN A 99 21.94 4.37 24.99
N VAL A 100 22.26 4.28 26.27
CA VAL A 100 23.07 5.30 26.97
C VAL A 100 24.54 5.11 26.62
N ILE A 101 25.25 6.22 26.36
CA ILE A 101 26.68 6.21 26.04
C ILE A 101 27.48 6.05 27.34
N GLN A 102 28.35 5.04 27.38
CA GLN A 102 29.24 4.82 28.51
C GLN A 102 30.50 5.69 28.36
N LEU A 103 30.67 6.64 29.29
CA LEU A 103 31.89 7.44 29.38
C LEU A 103 33.00 6.59 30.02
N PRO A 104 34.27 6.73 29.57
CA PRO A 104 35.40 6.08 30.23
C PRO A 104 35.43 6.48 31.71
N LYS A 105 35.55 5.49 32.61
CA LYS A 105 35.78 5.78 34.03
C LYS A 105 37.14 6.48 34.15
N LEU A 106 37.14 7.71 34.63
CA LEU A 106 38.37 8.39 35.04
C LEU A 106 38.93 7.57 36.20
N SER A 107 39.98 6.79 35.97
CA SER A 107 40.75 6.22 37.08
C SER A 107 41.38 7.39 37.82
N LEU A 108 40.78 7.81 38.94
CA LEU A 108 41.49 8.61 39.92
C LEU A 108 42.75 7.81 40.26
N LYS A 109 43.92 8.35 39.88
CA LYS A 109 45.20 7.89 40.40
C LYS A 109 45.09 7.94 41.92
N GLN A 110 45.04 6.78 42.57
CA GLN A 110 45.51 6.70 43.94
C GLN A 110 47.01 6.88 43.86
N VAL A 111 47.42 8.12 44.14
CA VAL A 111 48.70 8.41 44.78
C VAL A 111 48.61 7.77 46.15
N GLU A 112 49.41 6.73 46.40
CA GLU A 112 50.18 6.66 47.64
C GLU A 112 51.28 5.61 47.55
N GLU A 113 52.33 5.90 48.30
CA GLU A 113 53.70 5.44 48.22
C GLU A 113 53.88 4.01 48.76
N SER A 114 54.89 3.31 48.25
CA SER A 114 55.54 2.18 48.93
C SER A 114 56.53 2.72 50.00
N PRO A 115 57.12 1.94 50.96
CA PRO A 115 57.27 0.46 51.01
C PRO A 115 57.16 -0.18 52.43
N THR A 116 57.35 -1.50 52.53
CA THR A 116 58.12 -2.30 53.56
C THR A 116 57.52 -3.72 53.65
N SER A 117 58.24 -4.76 53.20
CA SER A 117 59.09 -5.68 53.98
C SER A 117 58.36 -6.96 54.44
N GLY A 118 58.91 -8.13 54.13
CA GLY A 118 58.55 -9.42 54.77
C GLY A 118 58.37 -10.59 53.81
N ALA A 119 59.25 -11.59 53.94
CA ALA A 119 59.32 -12.83 53.17
C ALA A 119 58.14 -13.80 53.40
N GLY A 120 57.92 -14.73 52.46
CA GLY A 120 57.07 -15.91 52.68
C GLY A 120 56.67 -16.63 51.39
N ASP A 121 57.19 -17.84 51.24
CA ASP A 121 56.91 -18.86 50.22
C ASP A 121 55.45 -19.35 50.26
N ASP A 122 54.91 -19.73 49.10
CA ASP A 122 54.21 -21.00 48.82
C ASP A 122 53.15 -20.91 47.71
N GLY A 123 53.21 -21.94 46.86
CA GLY A 123 52.47 -22.07 45.62
C GLY A 123 50.95 -22.12 45.78
N SER A 124 50.26 -21.40 44.90
CA SER A 124 48.91 -21.72 44.47
C SER A 124 48.71 -21.17 43.06
N SER A 125 48.61 -22.07 42.09
CA SER A 125 48.25 -21.78 40.70
C SER A 125 46.87 -21.13 40.63
N SER A 126 46.83 -19.82 40.85
CA SER A 126 45.71 -18.98 40.51
C SER A 126 45.76 -18.79 39.01
N ARG A 127 44.88 -19.48 38.27
CA ARG A 127 44.60 -19.16 36.86
C ARG A 127 44.26 -17.67 36.78
N GLN A 128 45.26 -16.85 36.42
CA GLN A 128 45.05 -15.48 35.97
C GLN A 128 44.20 -15.58 34.71
N GLN A 129 42.88 -15.54 34.88
CA GLN A 129 41.99 -15.05 33.85
C GLN A 129 42.43 -13.61 33.63
N GLN A 130 43.28 -13.40 32.61
CA GLN A 130 43.51 -12.07 32.09
C GLN A 130 42.13 -11.47 31.82
N PRO A 131 41.80 -10.30 32.39
CA PRO A 131 40.59 -9.62 31.96
C PRO A 131 40.79 -9.39 30.48
N VAL A 132 39.94 -9.99 29.65
CA VAL A 132 39.80 -9.58 28.25
C VAL A 132 39.63 -8.07 28.35
N LYS A 133 40.66 -7.31 27.94
CA LYS A 133 40.57 -5.85 27.82
C LYS A 133 39.53 -5.63 26.73
N CYS A 134 38.25 -5.64 27.12
CA CYS A 134 37.19 -5.03 26.35
C CYS A 134 37.56 -3.56 26.31
N VAL A 135 38.32 -3.16 25.29
CA VAL A 135 38.56 -1.78 24.96
C VAL A 135 37.19 -1.20 24.70
N LEU A 136 36.61 -0.55 25.72
CA LEU A 136 35.33 0.11 25.56
C LEU A 136 35.50 1.09 24.39
N PRO A 137 34.67 0.99 23.34
CA PRO A 137 34.73 1.98 22.27
C PRO A 137 34.53 3.35 22.91
N SER A 138 35.36 4.33 22.52
CA SER A 138 35.24 5.71 23.00
C SER A 138 33.80 6.19 22.91
N ALA A 139 33.38 7.06 23.84
CA ALA A 139 32.03 7.63 23.87
C ALA A 139 31.62 8.22 22.51
N THR A 140 32.56 8.83 21.80
CA THR A 140 32.37 9.35 20.43
C THR A 140 32.04 8.24 19.42
N ILE A 141 32.69 7.07 19.53
CA ILE A 141 32.42 5.92 18.66
C ILE A 141 31.03 5.34 18.95
N GLN A 142 30.64 5.28 20.23
CA GLN A 142 29.29 4.81 20.62
C GLN A 142 28.21 5.75 20.07
N LEU A 143 28.37 7.07 20.24
CA LEU A 143 27.45 8.07 19.69
C LEU A 143 27.38 7.99 18.16
N ASN A 144 28.54 7.96 17.48
CA ASN A 144 28.58 7.88 16.02
C ASN A 144 27.87 6.63 15.49
N ARG A 145 28.00 5.48 16.17
CA ARG A 145 27.27 4.25 15.79
C ARG A 145 25.75 4.43 15.89
N GLN A 146 25.26 5.07 16.95
CA GLN A 146 23.83 5.37 17.11
C GLN A 146 23.35 6.33 16.02
N THR A 147 24.10 7.40 15.77
CA THR A 147 23.77 8.39 14.71
C THR A 147 23.76 7.74 13.33
N VAL A 148 24.77 6.96 12.97
CA VAL A 148 24.83 6.26 11.67
C VAL A 148 23.65 5.31 11.51
N LYS A 149 23.25 4.61 12.58
CA LYS A 149 22.07 3.73 12.56
C LYS A 149 20.78 4.52 12.28
N LEU A 150 20.60 5.67 12.93
CA LEU A 150 19.43 6.54 12.71
C LEU A 150 19.43 7.15 11.31
N VAL A 151 20.57 7.63 10.81
CA VAL A 151 20.70 8.17 9.46
C VAL A 151 20.39 7.10 8.41
N LYS A 152 20.85 5.87 8.62
CA LYS A 152 20.50 4.75 7.74
C LYS A 152 18.98 4.50 7.72
N LEU A 153 18.35 4.36 8.88
CA LEU A 153 16.90 4.14 8.97
C LEU A 153 16.09 5.27 8.31
N LYS A 154 16.56 6.52 8.45
CA LYS A 154 15.96 7.68 7.80
C LYS A 154 16.07 7.61 6.27
N ASN A 155 17.25 7.26 5.75
CA ASN A 155 17.45 7.10 4.31
C ASN A 155 16.62 5.93 3.75
N ASP A 156 16.57 4.81 4.46
CA ASP A 156 15.77 3.64 4.07
C ASP A 156 14.27 3.99 4.03
N LEU A 157 13.79 4.84 4.96
CA LEU A 157 12.42 5.35 4.99
C LEU A 157 12.12 6.27 3.80
N GLU A 158 13.02 7.20 3.48
CA GLU A 158 12.87 8.12 2.33
C GLU A 158 12.83 7.34 1.01
N GLN A 159 13.71 6.35 0.84
CA GLN A 159 13.70 5.49 -0.34
C GLN A 159 12.43 4.65 -0.44
N LEU A 160 11.95 4.11 0.68
CA LEU A 160 10.71 3.34 0.71
C LEU A 160 9.49 4.22 0.38
N GLN A 161 9.46 5.46 0.89
CA GLN A 161 8.42 6.43 0.57
C GLN A 161 8.39 6.75 -0.93
N GLN A 162 9.55 6.96 -1.55
CA GLN A 162 9.65 7.21 -2.99
C GLN A 162 9.16 6.00 -3.80
N ARG A 163 9.61 4.79 -3.45
CA ARG A 163 9.13 3.53 -4.09
C ARG A 163 7.62 3.36 -3.95
N ALA A 164 7.07 3.67 -2.77
CA ALA A 164 5.62 3.60 -2.53
C ALA A 164 4.84 4.58 -3.41
N LEU A 165 5.31 5.82 -3.56
CA LEU A 165 4.68 6.83 -4.40
C LEU A 165 4.71 6.44 -5.88
N GLU A 166 5.84 5.90 -6.36
CA GLU A 166 5.96 5.41 -7.74
C GLU A 166 5.06 4.20 -8.01
N ALA A 167 5.00 3.25 -7.08
CA ALA A 167 4.08 2.12 -7.19
C ALA A 167 2.61 2.58 -7.22
N ILE A 168 2.22 3.54 -6.38
CA ILE A 168 0.86 4.13 -6.39
C ILE A 168 0.55 4.81 -7.72
N LYS A 169 1.50 5.56 -8.29
CA LYS A 169 1.33 6.26 -9.58
C LYS A 169 1.10 5.31 -10.76
N THR A 170 1.65 4.11 -10.68
CA THR A 170 1.68 3.13 -11.77
C THR A 170 0.61 2.05 -11.65
N GLU A 171 0.32 1.58 -10.43
CA GLU A 171 -0.61 0.47 -10.19
C GLU A 171 -2.05 0.92 -9.92
N ILE A 172 -2.26 2.14 -9.44
CA ILE A 172 -3.60 2.67 -9.15
C ILE A 172 -4.05 3.55 -10.32
N PRO A 173 -5.22 3.27 -10.93
CA PRO A 173 -5.69 4.05 -12.06
C PRO A 173 -6.00 5.50 -11.67
N ASN A 174 -5.71 6.43 -12.58
CA ASN A 174 -6.00 7.87 -12.45
C ASN A 174 -5.27 8.60 -11.29
N THR A 175 -4.22 8.01 -10.72
CA THR A 175 -3.40 8.66 -9.68
C THR A 175 -2.26 9.51 -10.24
N SER A 176 -1.92 9.34 -11.52
CA SER A 176 -0.89 10.12 -12.20
C SER A 176 -1.46 10.84 -13.42
N ILE A 177 -0.88 12.00 -13.71
CA ILE A 177 -1.11 12.76 -14.94
C ILE A 177 0.15 12.56 -15.80
N PRO A 178 0.04 11.89 -16.96
CA PRO A 178 1.15 11.79 -17.89
C PRO A 178 1.41 13.15 -18.54
N THR A 179 2.66 13.60 -18.54
CA THR A 179 3.12 14.75 -19.33
C THR A 179 4.29 14.31 -20.21
N ASP A 180 4.69 15.15 -21.17
CA ASP A 180 5.65 14.79 -22.22
C ASP A 180 7.03 14.34 -21.69
N PHE A 181 7.41 14.78 -20.49
CA PHE A 181 8.73 14.47 -19.91
C PHE A 181 8.67 13.75 -18.57
N THR A 182 7.57 13.86 -17.82
CA THR A 182 7.47 13.32 -16.45
C THR A 182 6.03 12.94 -16.09
N SER A 183 5.83 12.36 -14.90
CA SER A 183 4.48 12.08 -14.38
C SER A 183 4.26 12.73 -13.02
N PHE A 184 3.16 13.49 -12.92
CA PHE A 184 2.81 14.20 -11.69
C PHE A 184 1.66 13.51 -10.96
N PRO A 185 1.64 13.55 -9.61
CA PRO A 185 0.49 13.11 -8.82
C PRO A 185 -0.77 13.87 -9.22
N SER A 186 -1.87 13.14 -9.48
CA SER A 186 -3.16 13.74 -9.79
C SER A 186 -3.84 14.30 -8.53
N VAL A 187 -4.84 15.16 -8.71
CA VAL A 187 -5.70 15.64 -7.61
C VAL A 187 -6.38 14.47 -6.89
N LYS A 188 -6.76 13.42 -7.63
CA LYS A 188 -7.36 12.20 -7.06
C LYS A 188 -6.38 11.45 -6.17
N MET A 189 -5.10 11.40 -6.52
CA MET A 189 -4.06 10.81 -5.66
C MET A 189 -3.93 11.58 -4.34
N LYS A 190 -3.95 12.91 -4.39
CA LYS A 190 -3.93 13.73 -3.16
C LYS A 190 -5.16 13.47 -2.30
N GLN A 191 -6.36 13.41 -2.89
CA GLN A 191 -7.59 13.09 -2.18
C GLN A 191 -7.56 11.69 -1.56
N LEU A 192 -7.07 10.68 -2.28
CA LEU A 192 -6.88 9.33 -1.74
C LEU A 192 -5.95 9.33 -0.53
N LEU A 193 -4.81 10.02 -0.62
CA LEU A 193 -3.85 10.12 0.48
C LEU A 193 -4.36 10.95 1.67
N LEU A 194 -5.23 11.93 1.43
CA LEU A 194 -5.88 12.73 2.47
C LEU A 194 -6.95 11.91 3.20
N ASN A 195 -7.77 11.17 2.45
CA ASN A 195 -8.82 10.31 3.00
C ASN A 195 -8.25 9.12 3.78
N THR A 196 -7.03 8.65 3.45
CA THR A 196 -6.36 7.62 4.26
C THR A 196 -5.73 8.17 5.53
N LYS A 197 -5.28 9.43 5.54
CA LYS A 197 -4.81 10.10 6.77
C LYS A 197 -5.93 10.28 7.80
N SER A 198 -7.16 10.54 7.36
CA SER A 198 -8.32 10.53 8.27
C SER A 198 -8.70 9.11 8.71
N SER A 199 -8.53 8.09 7.87
CA SER A 199 -8.87 6.69 8.20
C SER A 199 -8.01 6.06 9.31
N ILE A 200 -6.80 6.55 9.59
CA ILE A 200 -5.95 5.98 10.66
C ILE A 200 -6.32 6.54 12.04
N ILE A 201 -7.03 7.67 12.10
CA ILE A 201 -7.36 8.35 13.37
C ILE A 201 -8.87 8.40 13.62
N ASP A 202 -9.73 8.47 12.59
CA ASP A 202 -11.17 8.53 12.78
C ASP A 202 -11.93 7.88 11.62
N VAL A 203 -12.59 6.76 11.90
CA VAL A 203 -13.74 6.27 11.10
C VAL A 203 -14.87 7.32 11.07
N ASP A 204 -14.78 8.36 11.90
CA ASP A 204 -15.78 9.43 12.07
C ASP A 204 -15.63 10.65 11.15
N GLN A 205 -14.65 10.72 10.25
CA GLN A 205 -14.51 11.89 9.37
C GLN A 205 -14.78 11.59 7.89
N THR A 206 -15.99 11.10 7.59
CA THR A 206 -16.65 11.54 6.35
C THR A 206 -17.00 13.01 6.53
N PRO A 207 -16.54 13.94 5.68
CA PRO A 207 -16.71 15.39 5.88
C PRO A 207 -18.19 15.83 5.91
N LEU A 208 -19.10 14.95 5.50
CA LEU A 208 -20.54 15.16 5.50
C LEU A 208 -21.17 14.16 6.49
N GLN A 209 -21.56 14.66 7.66
CA GLN A 209 -22.39 13.91 8.61
C GLN A 209 -23.79 14.52 8.62
N TYR A 210 -24.79 13.71 8.32
CA TYR A 210 -26.20 14.07 8.42
C TYR A 210 -26.86 13.22 9.50
N ARG A 211 -27.82 13.80 10.22
CA ARG A 211 -28.61 13.08 11.22
C ARG A 211 -30.07 13.05 10.77
N LEU A 212 -30.59 11.84 10.61
CA LEU A 212 -32.02 11.60 10.39
C LEU A 212 -32.64 11.13 11.70
N ILE A 213 -33.75 11.73 12.09
CA ILE A 213 -34.47 11.41 13.31
C ILE A 213 -35.77 10.71 12.89
N PHE A 214 -35.93 9.45 13.28
CA PHE A 214 -37.15 8.69 13.05
C PHE A 214 -38.06 8.77 14.28
N PRO A 215 -39.38 8.92 14.10
CA PRO A 215 -40.33 8.91 15.22
C PRO A 215 -40.36 7.53 15.88
N GLY A 216 -40.31 7.50 17.22
CA GLY A 216 -40.37 6.26 18.02
C GLY A 216 -39.07 5.85 18.71
N GLY A 217 -37.99 6.61 18.59
CA GLY A 217 -36.79 6.41 19.39
C GLY A 217 -37.01 6.87 20.83
N GLU A 218 -36.94 5.95 21.80
CA GLU A 218 -36.80 6.34 23.21
C GLU A 218 -35.56 7.23 23.35
N CYS A 219 -35.74 8.46 23.85
CA CYS A 219 -34.70 9.50 23.93
C CYS A 219 -33.45 9.07 24.75
N ASN A 220 -33.49 7.91 25.41
CA ASN A 220 -32.48 7.43 26.35
C ASN A 220 -31.66 6.22 25.88
N LYS A 221 -31.91 5.66 24.69
CA LYS A 221 -31.05 4.59 24.12
C LYS A 221 -30.40 5.07 22.84
N GLN A 222 -29.09 5.27 22.91
CA GLN A 222 -28.23 5.68 21.80
C GLN A 222 -28.00 4.52 20.82
N ASP A 223 -29.07 3.99 20.20
CA ASP A 223 -28.94 3.07 19.08
C ASP A 223 -28.69 3.88 17.79
N SER A 224 -27.61 4.67 17.77
CA SER A 224 -27.22 5.44 16.59
C SER A 224 -26.59 4.50 15.57
N THR A 225 -27.31 4.23 14.48
CA THR A 225 -26.76 3.44 13.36
C THR A 225 -25.95 4.36 12.45
N LYS A 226 -24.65 4.10 12.31
CA LYS A 226 -23.81 4.78 11.31
C LYS A 226 -24.08 4.14 9.95
N LEU A 227 -24.55 4.96 9.01
CA LEU A 227 -24.88 4.52 7.66
C LEU A 227 -24.04 5.32 6.65
N CYS A 228 -23.21 4.62 5.89
CA CYS A 228 -22.44 5.20 4.79
C CYS A 228 -23.21 5.02 3.49
N MET A 229 -23.55 6.12 2.83
CA MET A 229 -24.25 6.13 1.55
C MET A 229 -23.35 6.70 0.46
N THR A 230 -23.55 6.26 -0.78
CA THR A 230 -22.97 6.97 -1.92
C THR A 230 -23.70 8.30 -2.14
N ARG A 231 -23.13 9.19 -2.96
CA ARG A 231 -23.79 10.45 -3.32
C ARG A 231 -25.13 10.23 -4.03
N GLU A 232 -25.23 9.18 -4.84
CA GLU A 232 -26.44 8.81 -5.57
C GLU A 232 -27.53 8.32 -4.61
N ASP A 233 -27.17 7.45 -3.66
CA ASP A 233 -28.09 6.99 -2.62
C ASP A 233 -28.62 8.15 -1.77
N LEU A 234 -27.74 9.09 -1.39
CA LEU A 234 -28.13 10.27 -0.64
C LEU A 234 -29.08 11.19 -1.44
N HIS A 235 -28.84 11.34 -2.74
CA HIS A 235 -29.72 12.11 -3.62
C HIS A 235 -31.11 11.46 -3.73
N ASN A 236 -31.15 10.13 -3.87
CA ASN A 236 -32.40 9.37 -3.91
C ASN A 236 -33.18 9.48 -2.60
N LEU A 237 -32.48 9.36 -1.46
CA LEU A 237 -33.08 9.54 -0.15
C LEU A 237 -33.65 10.95 0.04
N HIS A 238 -32.88 11.98 -0.31
CA HIS A 238 -33.33 13.36 -0.23
C HIS A 238 -34.57 13.60 -1.09
N SER A 239 -34.56 13.11 -2.34
CA SER A 239 -35.70 13.21 -3.25
C SER A 239 -36.94 12.51 -2.68
N HIS A 240 -36.77 11.32 -2.10
CA HIS A 240 -37.87 10.59 -1.48
C HIS A 240 -38.45 11.32 -0.26
N LEU A 241 -37.59 11.86 0.61
CA LEU A 241 -38.03 12.62 1.79
C LEU A 241 -38.85 13.85 1.40
N LEU A 242 -38.48 14.55 0.31
CA LEU A 242 -39.27 15.67 -0.20
C LEU A 242 -40.64 15.23 -0.74
N THR A 243 -40.73 14.08 -1.40
CA THR A 243 -42.01 13.57 -1.92
C THR A 243 -42.97 13.04 -0.85
N VAL A 244 -42.44 12.60 0.30
CA VAL A 244 -43.25 12.07 1.42
C VAL A 244 -43.75 13.18 2.34
N THR A 245 -43.12 14.35 2.30
CA THR A 245 -43.43 15.50 3.17
C THR A 245 -44.28 16.59 2.50
N GLY A 246 -44.61 16.44 1.21
CA GLY A 246 -45.56 17.29 0.47
C GLY A 246 -46.88 16.58 0.21
#